data_AF-A0A086Y832-F1
#
_entry.id   AF-A0A086Y832-F1
#
_cell.length_a   1.000
_cell.length_b   1.000
_cell.length_c   1.000
_cell.angle_alpha   90.00
_cell.angle_beta   90.00
_cell.angle_gamma   90.00
#
_symmetry.space_group_name_H-M   'P 1'
#
loop_
_entity.id
_entity.type
_entity.pdbx_description
1 polymer ?
#
loop_
_entity_poly.entity_id
_entity_poly.type
_entity_poly.pdbx_seq_one_letter_code
_entity_poly.pdbx_strand_id
1 'polypeptide(L)'
;MATVAAQDEEAELQRFARLLRKAFPGAASDHELSETAAAVLSTRRRNVQPKTVRNWLNGDNTPHFRHVMRVLAIAGAEGVFGLLDPEDRA
;
A
#
# COMPACT_ATOMS: atom_id res chain seq x y z
N MET A 1 -24.03 -0.13 12.15
CA MET A 1 -23.31 -1.15 11.34
C MET A 1 -22.63 -0.53 10.13
N ALA A 2 -23.31 0.25 9.28
CA ALA A 2 -22.70 0.89 8.10
C ALA A 2 -21.48 1.77 8.41
N THR A 3 -21.51 2.53 9.52
CA THR A 3 -20.40 3.39 9.95
C THR A 3 -19.17 2.60 10.38
N VAL A 4 -19.36 1.43 11.02
CA VAL A 4 -18.25 0.58 11.50
C VAL A 4 -17.52 -0.06 10.31
N ALA A 5 -18.26 -0.59 9.34
CA ALA A 5 -17.67 -1.18 8.13
C ALA A 5 -16.84 -0.16 7.31
N ALA A 6 -17.32 1.08 7.19
CA ALA A 6 -16.57 2.15 6.51
C ALA A 6 -15.28 2.54 7.25
N GLN A 7 -15.30 2.53 8.59
CA GLN A 7 -14.11 2.78 9.40
C GLN A 7 -13.09 1.63 9.29
N ASP A 8 -13.55 0.38 9.20
CA ASP A 8 -12.70 -0.78 9.01
C ASP A 8 -12.02 -0.75 7.63
N GLU A 9 -12.77 -0.40 6.57
CA GLU A 9 -12.20 -0.23 5.22
C GLU A 9 -11.14 0.87 5.15
N GLU A 10 -11.41 2.04 5.73
CA GLU A 10 -10.41 3.12 5.83
C GLU A 10 -9.15 2.64 6.58
N ALA A 11 -9.32 1.92 7.69
CA ALA A 11 -8.20 1.39 8.45
C ALA A 11 -7.36 0.39 7.64
N GLU A 12 -7.98 -0.47 6.84
CA GLU A 12 -7.29 -1.40 5.93
C GLU A 12 -6.48 -0.66 4.85
N LEU A 13 -7.07 0.39 4.25
CA LEU A 13 -6.39 1.22 3.26
C LEU A 13 -5.19 1.96 3.86
N GLN A 14 -5.32 2.51 5.06
CA GLN A 14 -4.21 3.14 5.77
C GLN A 14 -3.10 2.14 6.14
N ARG A 15 -3.45 0.91 6.54
CA ARG A 15 -2.46 -0.16 6.74
C ARG A 15 -1.71 -0.47 5.45
N PHE A 16 -2.42 -0.56 4.32
CA PHE A 16 -1.77 -0.76 3.03
C PHE A 16 -0.84 0.40 2.65
N ALA A 17 -1.26 1.65 2.85
CA ALA A 17 -0.42 2.82 2.60
C ALA A 17 0.87 2.80 3.44
N ARG A 18 0.79 2.40 4.71
CA ARG A 18 1.96 2.22 5.59
C ARG A 18 2.88 1.11 5.08
N LEU A 19 2.32 -0.03 4.69
CA LEU A 19 3.09 -1.14 4.10
C LEU A 19 3.82 -0.69 2.83
N LEU A 20 3.16 0.10 1.98
CA LEU A 20 3.74 0.61 0.75
C LEU A 20 4.91 1.58 1.03
N ARG A 21 4.80 2.45 2.05
CA ARG A 21 5.94 3.28 2.51
C ARG A 21 7.10 2.43 3.03
N LYS A 22 6.82 1.38 3.80
CA LYS A 22 7.85 0.44 4.29
C LYS A 22 8.55 -0.33 3.15
N ALA A 23 7.83 -0.67 2.08
CA ALA A 23 8.38 -1.35 0.91
C ALA A 23 9.35 -0.47 0.09
N PHE A 24 9.27 0.86 0.22
CA PHE A 24 10.07 1.82 -0.53
C PHE A 24 10.73 2.86 0.40
N PRO A 25 11.63 2.45 1.32
CA PRO A 25 12.15 3.32 2.36
C PRO A 25 13.05 4.46 1.85
N GLY A 26 13.52 4.38 0.60
CA GLY A 26 14.36 5.41 -0.02
C GLY A 26 13.62 6.62 -0.59
N ALA A 27 12.29 6.58 -0.66
CA ALA A 27 11.51 7.70 -1.19
C ALA A 27 11.32 8.79 -0.12
N ALA A 28 11.71 10.04 -0.44
CA ALA A 28 11.64 11.17 0.48
C ALA A 28 10.27 11.88 0.47
N SER A 29 9.37 11.50 -0.45
CA SER A 29 8.03 12.08 -0.57
C SER A 29 7.03 11.08 -1.16
N ASP A 30 5.74 11.30 -0.91
CA ASP A 30 4.67 10.49 -1.52
C ASP A 30 4.66 10.58 -3.06
N HIS A 31 5.11 11.71 -3.62
CA HIS A 31 5.28 11.86 -5.07
C HIS A 31 6.36 10.91 -5.60
N GLU A 32 7.56 10.98 -5.03
CA GLU A 32 8.68 10.11 -5.42
C GLU A 32 8.34 8.64 -5.22
N LEU A 33 7.74 8.30 -4.08
CA LEU A 33 7.27 6.95 -3.79
C LEU A 33 6.30 6.48 -4.88
N SER A 34 5.38 7.34 -5.31
CA SER A 34 4.38 6.96 -6.32
C SER A 34 5.00 6.66 -7.68
N GLU A 35 6.02 7.41 -8.09
CA GLU A 35 6.78 7.19 -9.32
C GLU A 35 7.57 5.87 -9.23
N THR A 36 8.34 5.68 -8.15
CA THR A 36 9.17 4.48 -7.96
C THR A 36 8.32 3.21 -7.85
N ALA A 37 7.28 3.22 -7.03
CA ALA A 37 6.41 2.07 -6.84
C ALA A 37 5.65 1.74 -8.12
N ALA A 38 5.16 2.74 -8.87
CA ALA A 38 4.53 2.52 -10.17
C ALA A 38 5.48 1.81 -11.15
N ALA A 39 6.74 2.23 -11.21
CA ALA A 39 7.74 1.58 -12.06
C ALA A 39 8.00 0.12 -11.65
N VAL A 40 8.15 -0.15 -10.35
CA VAL A 40 8.45 -1.50 -9.82
C VAL A 40 7.26 -2.47 -9.90
N LEU A 41 6.04 -1.96 -9.69
CA LEU A 41 4.80 -2.75 -9.73
C LEU A 41 4.30 -2.97 -11.17
N SER A 42 4.76 -2.15 -12.12
CA SER A 42 4.48 -2.35 -13.53
C SER A 42 5.14 -3.61 -14.08
N THR A 43 4.49 -4.21 -15.07
CA THR A 43 4.97 -5.39 -15.79
C THR A 43 4.73 -5.20 -17.29
N ARG A 44 5.32 -6.06 -18.12
CA ARG A 44 5.07 -6.03 -19.58
C ARG A 44 3.58 -6.12 -19.96
N ARG A 45 2.75 -6.76 -19.12
CA ARG A 45 1.32 -6.96 -19.40
C ARG A 45 0.42 -5.93 -18.74
N ARG A 46 0.92 -5.17 -17.76
CA ARG A 46 0.11 -4.22 -16.98
C ARG A 46 0.97 -3.06 -16.52
N ASN A 47 0.55 -1.86 -16.88
CA ASN A 47 1.14 -0.63 -16.41
C ASN A 47 0.39 -0.15 -15.16
N VAL A 48 1.11 0.17 -14.10
CA VAL A 48 0.59 0.87 -12.91
C VAL A 48 0.99 2.32 -13.05
N GLN A 49 0.04 3.24 -13.03
CA GLN A 49 0.35 4.67 -13.12
C GLN A 49 0.70 5.22 -11.73
N PRO A 50 1.59 6.22 -11.64
CA PRO A 50 1.89 6.90 -10.37
C PRO A 50 0.64 7.48 -9.69
N LYS A 51 -0.32 7.97 -10.47
CA LYS A 51 -1.63 8.41 -9.93
C LYS A 51 -2.35 7.29 -9.18
N THR A 52 -2.31 6.05 -9.68
CA THR A 52 -2.93 4.90 -9.01
C THR A 52 -2.28 4.64 -7.66
N VAL A 53 -0.96 4.78 -7.55
CA VAL A 53 -0.25 4.63 -6.27
C VAL A 53 -0.60 5.77 -5.31
N ARG A 54 -0.70 7.01 -5.80
CA ARG A 54 -1.15 8.15 -4.98
C ARG A 54 -2.55 7.92 -4.41
N ASN A 55 -3.47 7.42 -5.22
CA ASN A 55 -4.81 7.07 -4.75
C ASN A 55 -4.75 6.01 -3.64
N TRP A 56 -3.88 4.99 -3.75
CA TRP A 56 -3.68 4.01 -2.66
C TRP A 56 -3.12 4.65 -1.38
N LEU A 57 -2.18 5.59 -1.50
CA LEU A 57 -1.59 6.28 -0.36
C LEU A 57 -2.60 7.17 0.38
N ASN A 58 -3.55 7.75 -0.36
CA ASN A 58 -4.60 8.60 0.16
C ASN A 58 -5.82 7.84 0.67
N GLY A 59 -5.93 6.53 0.38
CA GLY A 59 -7.15 5.75 0.65
C GLY A 59 -8.28 5.99 -0.37
N ASP A 60 -8.01 6.64 -1.51
CA ASP A 60 -9.03 6.96 -2.52
C ASP A 60 -9.50 5.72 -3.30
N ASN A 61 -8.74 4.63 -3.30
CA ASN A 61 -9.15 3.36 -3.90
C ASN A 61 -8.47 2.14 -3.29
N THR A 62 -9.14 0.99 -3.40
CA THR A 62 -8.60 -0.30 -2.95
C THR A 62 -7.62 -0.88 -3.97
N PRO A 63 -6.41 -1.31 -3.55
CA PRO A 63 -5.50 -2.05 -4.41
C PRO A 63 -6.05 -3.45 -4.72
N HIS A 64 -5.92 -3.88 -5.97
CA HIS A 64 -6.22 -5.28 -6.29
C HIS A 64 -5.23 -6.21 -5.59
N PHE A 65 -5.70 -7.35 -5.06
CA PHE A 65 -4.92 -8.35 -4.29
C PHE A 65 -3.50 -8.64 -4.84
N ARG A 66 -3.33 -8.83 -6.15
CA ARG A 66 -2.01 -9.00 -6.80
C ARG A 66 -0.98 -7.91 -6.46
N HIS A 67 -1.41 -6.65 -6.35
CA HIS A 67 -0.54 -5.54 -6.01
C HIS A 67 -0.19 -5.58 -4.52
N VAL A 68 -1.16 -5.94 -3.67
CA VAL A 68 -0.91 -6.22 -2.25
C VAL A 68 0.16 -7.29 -2.08
N MET A 69 0.01 -8.44 -2.73
CA MET A 69 0.99 -9.53 -2.67
C MET A 69 2.38 -9.12 -3.16
N ARG A 70 2.46 -8.26 -4.19
CA ARG A 70 3.75 -7.80 -4.72
C ARG A 70 4.41 -6.80 -3.77
N VAL A 71 3.64 -5.90 -3.16
CA VAL A 71 4.17 -4.98 -2.15
C VAL A 71 4.63 -5.74 -0.91
N LEU A 72 3.88 -6.77 -0.46
CA LEU A 72 4.32 -7.66 0.61
C LEU A 72 5.63 -8.37 0.29
N ALA A 73 5.77 -8.89 -0.93
CA ALA A 73 7.01 -9.54 -1.36
C ALA A 73 8.22 -8.58 -1.37
N ILE A 74 8.01 -7.30 -1.68
CA ILE A 74 9.05 -6.26 -1.64
C ILE A 74 9.40 -5.88 -0.20
N ALA A 75 8.39 -5.69 0.66
CA ALA A 75 8.58 -5.34 2.06
C ALA A 75 9.23 -6.47 2.88
N GLY A 76 9.20 -7.71 2.39
CA GLY A 76 9.76 -8.86 3.08
C GLY A 76 9.01 -9.22 4.36
N ALA A 77 9.64 -10.04 5.21
CA ALA A 77 9.00 -10.58 6.41
C ALA A 77 8.49 -9.49 7.37
N GLU A 78 9.23 -8.39 7.55
CA GLU A 78 8.83 -7.27 8.41
C GLU A 78 7.52 -6.61 7.95
N GLY A 79 7.31 -6.52 6.64
CA GLY A 79 6.05 -5.99 6.08
C GLY A 79 4.86 -6.93 6.30
N VAL A 80 5.08 -8.24 6.27
CA VAL A 80 4.03 -9.24 6.51
C VAL A 80 3.56 -9.19 7.96
N PHE A 81 4.48 -9.16 8.94
CA PHE A 81 4.11 -9.11 10.35
C PHE A 81 3.34 -7.84 10.71
N GLY A 82 3.75 -6.66 10.19
CA GLY A 82 3.00 -5.42 10.43
C GLY A 82 1.62 -5.34 9.79
N LEU A 83 1.30 -6.21 8.81
CA LEU A 83 -0.07 -6.33 8.28
C LEU A 83 -0.94 -7.23 9.14
N LEU A 84 -0.35 -8.29 9.70
CA LEU A 84 -1.04 -9.33 10.45
C LEU A 84 -1.17 -9.01 11.94
N ASP A 85 -0.36 -8.09 12.46
CA ASP A 85 -0.39 -7.70 13.86
C ASP A 85 -1.44 -6.59 14.11
N PRO A 86 -2.53 -6.88 14.85
CA PRO A 86 -3.53 -5.88 15.20
C PRO A 86 -3.09 -4.92 16.32
N GLU A 87 -1.94 -5.15 16.97
CA GLU A 87 -1.55 -4.49 18.23
C GLU A 87 -0.53 -3.34 18.09
N ASP A 88 -0.20 -2.90 16.87
CA ASP A 88 0.66 -1.72 16.64
C ASP A 88 -0.12 -0.38 16.86
N ARG A 89 -0.82 -0.30 17.99
CA ARG A 89 -1.36 0.90 18.64
C ARG A 89 -0.43 1.24 19.81
N ALA A 90 0.71 1.84 19.53
CA ALA A 90 1.55 2.51 20.52
C ALA A 90 1.77 3.97 20.10
#